data_AF-A0A3M1LB38-F1
#
_entry.id   AF-A0A3M1LB38-F1
#
_cell.length_a   1.000
_cell.length_b   1.000
_cell.length_c   1.000
_cell.angle_alpha   90.00
_cell.angle_beta   90.00
_cell.angle_gamma   90.00
#
_symmetry.space_group_name_H-M   'P 1'
#
loop_
_entity.id
_entity.type
_entity.pdbx_description
1 polymer ?
#
loop_
_entity_poly.entity_id
_entity_poly.type
_entity_poly.pdbx_seq_one_letter_code
_entity_poly.pdbx_strand_id
1 'polypeptide(L)'
;MSQKQAISCQLSSIKFKQALAKANNVLSSHPVSLTAVKGNLYLQFSTNIQFDGSRGKKFRSKYSVAKLLGVHKCADTAENVAIALEEALKLSRRLLSSTFSWDDYSFWIPSAKLPPHLKQKLASSHICQELIAEYKDYYWATHDFSTPEAAYRSTRGWQKTYLPFLQKLPTEGIFNENAILQALQAYKVNSRTRQQAISRLKGLANYHGIKINWDKFQYSGKLASKKARELSEEEIIAGWQNIKQYQPKRGKKSKYQDLFAWMYGMMAVYGLRNHETLNIQNLTQPFKHPTINLILPAFNDPSNQDKVIYTYGKTGDRLQALPYPLAWIKLFELENIP
;
A
#
# COMPACT_ATOMS: atom_id res chain seq x y z
N MET A 1 -0.05 6.46 -24.52
CA MET A 1 -1.35 5.98 -23.99
C MET A 1 -2.20 5.53 -25.16
N SER A 2 -2.72 4.29 -25.14
CA SER A 2 -3.53 3.76 -26.23
C SER A 2 -4.89 4.46 -26.30
N GLN A 3 -5.39 4.75 -27.50
CA GLN A 3 -6.71 5.35 -27.75
C GLN A 3 -7.84 4.60 -27.00
N LYS A 4 -7.69 3.28 -26.80
CA LYS A 4 -8.61 2.44 -26.01
C LYS A 4 -8.59 2.75 -24.50
N GLN A 5 -7.44 3.11 -23.93
CA GLN A 5 -7.33 3.49 -22.52
C GLN A 5 -7.96 4.86 -22.25
N ALA A 6 -7.82 5.79 -23.18
CA ALA A 6 -8.45 7.11 -23.10
C ALA A 6 -9.99 7.00 -23.12
N ILE A 7 -10.54 6.17 -24.01
CA ILE A 7 -11.99 5.92 -24.13
C ILE A 7 -12.55 5.23 -22.87
N SER A 8 -11.82 4.23 -22.34
CA SER A 8 -12.21 3.53 -21.10
C SER A 8 -12.27 4.47 -19.89
N CYS A 9 -11.29 5.36 -19.74
CA CYS A 9 -11.25 6.35 -18.67
C CYS A 9 -12.40 7.39 -18.79
N GLN A 10 -12.72 7.83 -20.01
CA GLN A 10 -13.84 8.74 -20.27
C GLN A 10 -15.20 8.10 -19.94
N LEU A 11 -15.42 6.85 -20.33
CA LEU A 11 -16.66 6.12 -20.05
C LEU A 11 -16.88 5.89 -18.54
N SER A 12 -15.82 5.59 -17.80
CA SER A 12 -15.87 5.46 -16.33
C SER A 12 -16.28 6.78 -15.66
N SER A 13 -15.72 7.91 -16.11
CA SER A 13 -16.07 9.24 -15.59
C SER A 13 -17.54 9.61 -15.83
N ILE A 14 -18.09 9.24 -17.00
CA ILE A 14 -19.51 9.49 -17.33
C ILE A 14 -20.43 8.69 -16.41
N LYS A 15 -20.17 7.39 -16.23
CA LYS A 15 -20.97 6.51 -15.36
C LYS A 15 -20.98 7.01 -13.91
N PHE A 16 -19.84 7.47 -13.42
CA PHE A 16 -19.73 8.06 -12.08
C PHE A 16 -20.60 9.31 -11.93
N LYS A 17 -20.50 10.26 -12.87
CA LYS A 17 -21.30 11.49 -12.84
C LYS A 17 -22.80 11.21 -12.89
N GLN A 18 -23.23 10.27 -13.72
CA GLN A 18 -24.63 9.83 -13.80
C GLN A 18 -25.10 9.18 -12.50
N ALA A 19 -24.30 8.28 -11.93
CA ALA A 19 -24.61 7.66 -10.64
C ALA A 19 -24.73 8.71 -9.52
N LEU A 20 -23.81 9.67 -9.46
CA LEU A 20 -23.82 10.76 -8.48
C LEU A 20 -25.07 11.65 -8.63
N ALA A 21 -25.43 12.01 -9.86
CA ALA A 21 -26.64 12.78 -10.14
C ALA A 21 -27.90 12.01 -9.71
N LYS A 22 -27.98 10.72 -10.04
CA LYS A 22 -29.11 9.86 -9.64
C LYS A 22 -29.20 9.75 -8.11
N ALA A 23 -28.08 9.54 -7.43
CA ALA A 23 -28.04 9.49 -5.97
C ALA A 23 -28.49 10.82 -5.34
N ASN A 24 -28.02 11.96 -5.85
CA ASN A 24 -28.46 13.27 -5.35
C ASN A 24 -29.93 13.58 -5.65
N ASN A 25 -30.50 13.05 -6.73
CA ASN A 25 -31.95 13.13 -6.96
C ASN A 25 -32.73 12.36 -5.87
N VAL A 26 -32.27 11.17 -5.48
CA VAL A 26 -32.86 10.40 -4.37
C VAL A 26 -32.71 11.15 -3.03
N LEU A 27 -31.59 11.85 -2.84
CA LEU A 27 -31.31 12.61 -1.62
C LEU A 27 -31.92 14.02 -1.60
N SER A 28 -32.60 14.45 -2.66
CA SER A 28 -33.11 15.82 -2.81
C SER A 28 -34.08 16.25 -1.70
N SER A 29 -34.83 15.30 -1.12
CA SER A 29 -35.76 15.51 0.00
C SER A 29 -35.16 15.25 1.38
N HIS A 30 -33.85 14.95 1.46
CA HIS A 30 -33.17 14.53 2.69
C HIS A 30 -32.17 15.61 3.18
N PRO A 31 -31.85 15.68 4.48
CA PRO A 31 -30.90 16.65 5.04
C PRO A 31 -29.42 16.33 4.76
N VAL A 32 -29.15 15.54 3.72
CA VAL A 32 -27.85 15.01 3.35
C VAL A 32 -27.63 15.13 1.84
N SER A 33 -26.39 15.25 1.39
CA SER A 33 -26.05 15.25 -0.04
C SER A 33 -24.66 14.65 -0.30
N LEU A 34 -24.42 14.21 -1.53
CA LEU A 34 -23.14 13.68 -1.97
C LEU A 34 -22.47 14.67 -2.91
N THR A 35 -21.18 14.95 -2.69
CA THR A 35 -20.39 15.84 -3.56
C THR A 35 -19.06 15.22 -3.93
N ALA A 36 -18.59 15.46 -5.14
CA ALA A 36 -17.28 15.01 -5.59
C ALA A 36 -16.30 16.19 -5.70
N VAL A 37 -15.15 16.11 -5.03
CA VAL A 37 -14.09 17.13 -5.09
C VAL A 37 -12.74 16.48 -5.28
N LYS A 38 -12.04 16.84 -6.37
CA LYS A 38 -10.69 16.33 -6.71
C LYS A 38 -10.61 14.77 -6.67
N GLY A 39 -11.58 14.09 -7.27
CA GLY A 39 -11.64 12.62 -7.32
C GLY A 39 -11.96 11.94 -5.99
N ASN A 40 -12.55 12.68 -5.04
CA ASN A 40 -13.02 12.12 -3.76
C ASN A 40 -14.50 12.40 -3.60
N LEU A 41 -15.25 11.41 -3.09
CA LEU A 41 -16.67 11.53 -2.76
C LEU A 41 -16.83 11.95 -1.29
N TYR A 42 -17.69 12.92 -1.03
CA TYR A 42 -17.95 13.50 0.28
C TYR A 42 -19.43 13.41 0.60
N LEU A 43 -19.74 12.91 1.81
CA LEU A 43 -21.07 13.03 2.39
C LEU A 43 -21.16 14.37 3.13
N GLN A 44 -22.18 15.16 2.77
CA GLN A 44 -22.45 16.46 3.34
C GLN A 44 -23.77 16.47 4.06
N PHE A 45 -23.82 17.04 5.27
CA PHE A 45 -25.05 17.16 6.04
C PHE A 45 -24.98 18.31 7.03
N SER A 46 -26.14 18.75 7.51
CA SER A 46 -26.25 19.80 8.50
C SER A 46 -26.92 19.25 9.76
N THR A 47 -26.36 19.58 10.92
CA THR A 47 -26.95 19.27 12.23
C THR A 47 -26.69 20.41 13.20
N ASN A 48 -27.62 20.63 14.14
CA ASN A 48 -27.41 21.51 15.27
C ASN A 48 -26.68 20.81 16.43
N ILE A 49 -26.47 19.49 16.35
CA ILE A 49 -25.75 18.71 17.35
C ILE A 49 -24.23 18.91 17.18
N GLN A 50 -23.60 19.45 18.21
CA GLN A 50 -22.16 19.66 18.33
C GLN A 50 -21.45 18.34 18.63
N PHE A 51 -20.13 18.25 18.39
CA PHE A 51 -19.36 17.02 18.64
C PHE A 51 -19.47 16.50 20.08
N ASP A 52 -19.65 17.39 21.06
CA ASP A 52 -19.86 17.05 22.47
C ASP A 52 -21.30 16.60 22.81
N GLY A 53 -22.17 16.50 21.81
CA GLY A 53 -23.59 16.14 21.97
C GLY A 53 -24.50 17.33 22.30
N SER A 54 -23.96 18.51 22.57
CA SER A 54 -24.77 19.70 22.87
C SER A 54 -25.52 20.20 21.63
N ARG A 55 -26.71 20.80 21.82
CA ARG A 55 -27.46 21.44 20.72
C ARG A 55 -27.04 22.91 20.60
N GLY A 56 -26.47 23.27 19.46
CA GLY A 56 -26.15 24.66 19.12
C GLY A 56 -27.40 25.48 18.76
N LYS A 57 -27.35 26.79 19.04
CA LYS A 57 -28.42 27.76 18.72
C LYS A 57 -28.64 27.99 17.22
N LYS A 58 -27.66 27.63 16.38
CA LYS A 58 -27.73 27.69 14.92
C LYS A 58 -27.28 26.35 14.35
N PHE A 59 -27.88 25.92 13.24
CA PHE A 59 -27.32 24.83 12.44
C PHE A 59 -25.89 25.19 12.06
N ARG A 60 -24.92 24.34 12.40
CA ARG A 60 -23.56 24.56 11.89
C ARG A 60 -23.57 24.36 10.38
N SER A 61 -22.79 25.18 9.71
CA SER A 61 -22.54 25.14 8.27
C SER A 61 -21.91 23.80 7.90
N LYS A 62 -22.74 22.90 7.37
CA LYS A 62 -22.40 21.77 6.48
C LYS A 62 -21.15 20.98 6.89
N TYR A 63 -21.33 19.90 7.65
CA TYR A 63 -20.27 18.90 7.84
C TYR A 63 -19.99 18.22 6.52
N SER A 64 -18.72 18.13 6.13
CA SER A 64 -18.27 17.43 4.93
C SER A 64 -17.30 16.34 5.36
N VAL A 65 -17.75 15.09 5.31
CA VAL A 65 -16.95 13.94 5.77
C VAL A 65 -16.39 13.24 4.52
N ALA A 66 -15.16 13.62 4.17
CA ALA A 66 -14.39 12.99 3.10
C ALA A 66 -13.90 11.59 3.50
N LYS A 67 -13.60 11.43 4.80
CA LYS A 67 -12.49 10.57 5.18
C LYS A 67 -12.82 9.07 5.22
N LEU A 68 -14.08 8.70 5.05
CA LEU A 68 -14.60 7.49 5.69
C LEU A 68 -15.71 6.76 4.94
N LEU A 69 -15.94 7.09 3.66
CA LEU A 69 -16.34 6.06 2.68
C LEU A 69 -15.13 5.21 2.24
N GLY A 70 -14.00 5.31 2.95
CA GLY A 70 -12.69 4.78 2.59
C GLY A 70 -11.82 5.86 1.95
N VAL A 71 -11.15 6.71 2.76
CA VAL A 71 -10.06 7.52 2.23
C VAL A 71 -8.95 6.60 1.76
N HIS A 72 -8.60 6.79 0.50
CA HIS A 72 -7.80 5.96 -0.40
C HIS A 72 -8.56 5.06 -1.38
N LYS A 73 -9.90 5.01 -1.37
CA LYS A 73 -10.64 4.14 -2.31
C LYS A 73 -12.05 4.53 -2.77
N CYS A 74 -12.54 5.76 -2.58
CA CYS A 74 -13.58 6.23 -3.51
C CYS A 74 -12.91 6.61 -4.83
N ALA A 75 -12.44 5.61 -5.59
CA ALA A 75 -12.27 5.79 -7.02
C ALA A 75 -13.61 6.31 -7.56
N ASP A 76 -13.57 7.24 -8.52
CA ASP A 76 -14.74 7.83 -9.18
C ASP A 76 -15.52 6.73 -9.96
N THR A 77 -16.18 5.82 -9.24
CA THR A 77 -16.93 4.67 -9.78
C THR A 77 -18.36 4.67 -9.28
N ALA A 78 -19.25 4.07 -10.07
CA ALA A 78 -20.68 4.03 -9.78
C ALA A 78 -21.02 3.20 -8.53
N GLU A 79 -20.25 2.15 -8.25
CA GLU A 79 -20.44 1.26 -7.09
C GLU A 79 -20.19 2.02 -5.78
N ASN A 80 -19.15 2.85 -5.74
CA ASN A 80 -18.83 3.67 -4.57
C ASN A 80 -19.92 4.70 -4.30
N VAL A 81 -20.57 5.23 -5.34
CA VAL A 81 -21.73 6.11 -5.18
C VAL A 81 -22.93 5.37 -4.56
N ALA A 82 -23.14 4.09 -4.91
CA ALA A 82 -24.22 3.30 -4.33
C ALA A 82 -24.02 3.04 -2.83
N ILE A 83 -22.79 2.68 -2.42
CA ILE A 83 -22.44 2.51 -1.00
C ILE A 83 -22.61 3.84 -0.24
N ALA A 84 -22.15 4.93 -0.83
CA ALA A 84 -22.30 6.27 -0.26
C ALA A 84 -23.77 6.69 -0.09
N LEU A 85 -24.63 6.32 -1.05
CA LEU A 85 -26.06 6.57 -0.98
C LEU A 85 -26.70 5.80 0.17
N GLU A 86 -26.35 4.53 0.38
CA GLU A 86 -26.90 3.73 1.49
C GLU A 86 -26.56 4.34 2.86
N GLU A 87 -25.30 4.74 3.05
CA GLU A 87 -24.86 5.43 4.28
C GLU A 87 -25.52 6.80 4.45
N ALA A 88 -25.67 7.56 3.36
CA ALA A 88 -26.39 8.83 3.37
C ALA A 88 -27.84 8.64 3.84
N LEU A 89 -28.53 7.59 3.37
CA LEU A 89 -29.89 7.27 3.78
C LEU A 89 -29.98 6.82 5.26
N LYS A 90 -29.01 6.05 5.76
CA LYS A 90 -28.92 5.69 7.20
C LYS A 90 -28.75 6.94 8.07
N LEU A 91 -27.83 7.82 7.68
CA LEU A 91 -27.61 9.09 8.39
C LEU A 91 -28.84 9.99 8.33
N SER A 92 -29.45 10.12 7.15
CA SER A 92 -30.66 10.90 6.93
C SER A 92 -31.80 10.46 7.83
N ARG A 93 -32.06 9.15 7.94
CA ARG A 93 -33.07 8.60 8.86
C ARG A 93 -32.82 9.05 10.30
N ARG A 94 -31.59 8.94 10.79
CA ARG A 94 -31.20 9.35 12.16
C ARG A 94 -31.33 10.85 12.40
N LEU A 95 -31.00 11.67 11.40
CA LEU A 95 -31.17 13.13 11.46
C LEU A 95 -32.66 13.50 11.52
N LEU A 96 -33.49 12.90 10.66
CA LEU A 96 -34.93 13.14 10.61
C LEU A 96 -35.65 12.65 11.88
N SER A 97 -35.24 11.50 12.43
CA SER A 97 -35.80 10.96 13.67
C SER A 97 -35.22 11.59 14.94
N SER A 98 -34.33 12.58 14.82
CA SER A 98 -33.63 13.20 15.97
C SER A 98 -32.86 12.22 16.87
N THR A 99 -32.49 11.05 16.34
CA THR A 99 -31.71 10.02 17.03
C THR A 99 -30.23 10.03 16.65
N PHE A 100 -29.80 11.04 15.89
CA PHE A 100 -28.40 11.24 15.56
C PHE A 100 -27.56 11.48 16.82
N SER A 101 -26.49 10.71 16.98
CA SER A 101 -25.48 10.90 18.02
C SER A 101 -24.09 10.82 17.43
N TRP A 102 -23.22 11.74 17.82
CA TRP A 102 -21.80 11.69 17.44
C TRP A 102 -21.06 10.50 18.03
N ASP A 103 -21.61 9.82 19.04
CA ASP A 103 -21.08 8.57 19.56
C ASP A 103 -21.02 7.48 18.48
N ASP A 104 -22.07 7.38 17.66
CA ASP A 104 -22.17 6.40 16.56
C ASP A 104 -21.27 6.75 15.37
N TYR A 105 -20.77 7.99 15.36
CA TYR A 105 -19.95 8.57 14.30
C TYR A 105 -18.65 9.15 14.86
N SER A 106 -18.15 8.59 15.95
CA SER A 106 -16.99 9.13 16.68
C SER A 106 -15.73 9.21 15.82
N PHE A 107 -15.59 8.28 14.86
CA PHE A 107 -14.54 8.24 13.85
C PHE A 107 -14.65 9.35 12.79
N TRP A 108 -15.79 10.03 12.64
CA TRP A 108 -15.96 11.20 11.76
C TRP A 108 -15.44 12.50 12.41
N ILE A 109 -15.20 12.49 13.72
CA ILE A 109 -14.79 13.67 14.46
C ILE A 109 -13.27 13.84 14.35
N PRO A 110 -12.76 15.00 13.89
CA PRO A 110 -11.32 15.25 13.89
C PRO A 110 -10.75 15.05 15.30
N SER A 111 -9.64 14.33 15.44
CA SER A 111 -9.11 13.94 16.77
C SER A 111 -8.82 15.13 17.71
N ALA A 112 -8.56 16.31 17.16
CA ALA A 112 -8.40 17.56 17.91
C ALA A 112 -9.71 18.04 18.58
N LYS A 113 -10.86 17.70 17.99
CA LYS A 113 -12.21 18.11 18.42
C LYS A 113 -13.00 16.97 19.06
N LEU A 114 -12.39 15.80 19.24
CA LEU A 114 -13.03 14.63 19.85
C LEU A 114 -13.29 14.91 21.35
N PRO A 115 -14.54 14.76 21.83
CA PRO A 115 -14.91 14.97 23.22
C PRO A 115 -14.17 14.03 24.20
N PRO A 116 -13.97 14.45 25.47
CA PRO A 116 -13.34 13.61 26.49
C PRO A 116 -14.06 12.27 26.73
N HIS A 117 -15.39 12.24 26.77
CA HIS A 117 -16.14 10.99 26.99
C HIS A 117 -15.97 10.00 25.84
N LEU A 118 -15.89 10.49 24.59
CA LEU A 118 -15.57 9.66 23.44
C LEU A 118 -14.12 9.20 23.43
N LYS A 119 -13.17 10.07 23.79
CA LYS A 119 -11.77 9.67 24.00
C LYS A 119 -11.64 8.57 25.05
N GLN A 120 -12.38 8.69 26.15
CA GLN A 120 -12.40 7.71 27.22
C GLN A 120 -13.10 6.41 26.79
N LYS A 121 -14.24 6.48 26.11
CA LYS A 121 -14.95 5.32 25.54
C LYS A 121 -14.06 4.54 24.56
N LEU A 122 -13.43 5.24 23.61
CA LEU A 122 -12.42 4.68 22.68
C LEU A 122 -11.20 4.11 23.42
N ALA A 123 -10.83 4.67 24.57
CA ALA A 123 -9.72 4.15 25.38
C ALA A 123 -10.11 2.96 26.29
N SER A 124 -11.41 2.79 26.59
CA SER A 124 -11.90 1.84 27.61
C SER A 124 -12.58 0.60 27.03
N SER A 125 -13.02 0.62 25.76
CA SER A 125 -13.92 -0.42 25.23
C SER A 125 -13.33 -1.32 24.14
N HIS A 126 -12.00 -1.40 24.01
CA HIS A 126 -11.40 -1.98 22.82
C HIS A 126 -10.58 -3.23 23.13
N ILE A 127 -11.28 -4.35 23.13
CA ILE A 127 -10.68 -5.69 23.18
C ILE A 127 -9.82 -5.84 21.92
N CYS A 128 -8.56 -6.27 22.09
CA CYS A 128 -7.60 -6.34 20.99
C CYS A 128 -8.13 -7.20 19.83
N GLN A 129 -8.83 -8.31 20.12
CA GLN A 129 -9.39 -9.17 19.08
C GLN A 129 -10.40 -8.44 18.18
N GLU A 130 -11.31 -7.66 18.76
CA GLU A 130 -12.33 -6.90 18.02
C GLU A 130 -11.65 -5.87 17.11
N LEU A 131 -10.68 -5.12 17.66
CA LEU A 131 -9.91 -4.16 16.88
C LEU A 131 -9.17 -4.80 15.71
N ILE A 132 -8.59 -5.99 15.92
CA ILE A 132 -7.88 -6.72 14.86
C ILE A 132 -8.86 -7.19 13.79
N ALA A 133 -10.06 -7.64 14.16
CA ALA A 133 -11.10 -8.06 13.23
C ALA A 133 -11.57 -6.89 12.36
N GLU A 134 -11.88 -5.74 12.95
CA GLU A 134 -12.27 -4.55 12.21
C GLU A 134 -11.15 -4.05 11.30
N TYR A 135 -9.90 -4.07 11.77
CA TYR A 135 -8.75 -3.67 10.97
C TYR A 135 -8.46 -4.65 9.82
N LYS A 136 -8.76 -5.94 10.02
CA LYS A 136 -8.71 -6.95 8.97
C LYS A 136 -9.74 -6.61 7.88
N ASP A 137 -10.97 -6.33 8.24
CA ASP A 137 -12.02 -6.00 7.27
C ASP A 137 -11.68 -4.73 6.49
N TYR A 138 -11.18 -3.70 7.19
CA TYR A 138 -10.62 -2.51 6.56
C TYR A 138 -9.49 -2.85 5.58
N TYR A 139 -8.56 -3.73 5.97
CA TYR A 139 -7.46 -4.16 5.09
C TYR A 139 -7.99 -4.79 3.81
N TRP A 140 -8.96 -5.71 3.90
CA TRP A 140 -9.54 -6.36 2.72
C TRP A 140 -10.32 -5.39 1.83
N ALA A 141 -11.05 -4.45 2.42
CA ALA A 141 -11.75 -3.42 1.65
C ALA A 141 -10.77 -2.47 0.91
N THR A 142 -9.64 -2.14 1.53
CA THR A 142 -8.71 -1.11 1.03
C THR A 142 -7.52 -1.62 0.22
N HIS A 143 -7.24 -2.92 0.21
CA HIS A 143 -6.14 -3.47 -0.58
C HIS A 143 -6.57 -3.90 -1.97
N ASP A 144 -5.63 -3.96 -2.91
CA ASP A 144 -5.92 -4.31 -4.29
C ASP A 144 -6.13 -5.83 -4.45
N PHE A 145 -7.28 -6.19 -5.01
CA PHE A 145 -7.70 -7.56 -5.33
C PHE A 145 -8.21 -7.68 -6.77
N SER A 146 -7.92 -6.68 -7.63
CA SER A 146 -8.51 -6.61 -8.97
C SER A 146 -7.98 -7.69 -9.94
N THR A 147 -6.80 -8.25 -9.66
CA THR A 147 -6.22 -9.37 -10.42
C THR A 147 -5.76 -10.50 -9.49
N PRO A 148 -5.60 -11.73 -9.99
CA PRO A 148 -5.05 -12.84 -9.19
C PRO A 148 -3.70 -12.51 -8.53
N GLU A 149 -2.82 -11.79 -9.22
CA GLU A 149 -1.51 -11.39 -8.72
C GLU A 149 -1.64 -10.33 -7.61
N ALA A 150 -2.53 -9.35 -7.80
CA ALA A 150 -2.84 -8.35 -6.78
C ALA A 150 -3.41 -9.02 -5.52
N ALA A 151 -4.38 -9.92 -5.71
CA ALA A 151 -5.01 -10.67 -4.62
C ALA A 151 -4.00 -11.53 -3.86
N TYR A 152 -3.11 -12.24 -4.56
CA TYR A 152 -2.03 -13.01 -3.94
C TYR A 152 -1.10 -12.12 -3.10
N ARG A 153 -0.68 -10.97 -3.64
CA ARG A 153 0.20 -10.03 -2.92
C ARG A 153 -0.48 -9.47 -1.66
N SER A 154 -1.73 -9.03 -1.77
CA SER A 154 -2.49 -8.48 -0.65
C SER A 154 -2.75 -9.54 0.42
N THR A 155 -3.12 -10.76 0.03
CA THR A 155 -3.34 -11.89 0.95
C THR A 155 -2.05 -12.26 1.70
N ARG A 156 -0.95 -12.43 0.96
CA ARG A 156 0.37 -12.73 1.54
C ARG A 156 0.85 -11.58 2.43
N GLY A 157 0.60 -10.33 2.03
CA GLY A 157 0.86 -9.13 2.83
C GLY A 157 0.22 -9.23 4.21
N TRP A 158 -1.09 -9.52 4.27
CA TRP A 158 -1.81 -9.70 5.52
C TRP A 158 -1.22 -10.84 6.36
N GLN A 159 -1.16 -12.04 5.78
CA GLN A 159 -0.77 -13.27 6.47
C GLN A 159 0.68 -13.26 6.98
N LYS A 160 1.61 -12.64 6.24
CA LYS A 160 3.04 -12.67 6.58
C LYS A 160 3.53 -11.40 7.25
N THR A 161 2.84 -10.27 7.07
CA THR A 161 3.38 -8.97 7.45
C THR A 161 2.50 -8.20 8.43
N TYR A 162 1.23 -8.53 8.58
CA TYR A 162 0.33 -7.90 9.56
C TYR A 162 -0.05 -8.87 10.66
N LEU A 163 -0.74 -9.95 10.28
CA LEU A 163 -1.33 -10.91 11.21
C LEU A 163 -0.34 -11.45 12.27
N PRO A 164 0.91 -11.83 11.92
CA PRO A 164 1.84 -12.38 12.91
C PRO A 164 2.23 -11.41 14.03
N PHE A 165 2.14 -10.10 13.78
CA PHE A 165 2.41 -9.07 14.79
C PHE A 165 1.16 -8.72 15.59
N LEU A 166 0.01 -8.64 14.93
CA LEU A 166 -1.26 -8.31 15.57
C LEU A 166 -1.71 -9.41 16.54
N GLN A 167 -1.51 -10.68 16.18
CA GLN A 167 -1.82 -11.83 17.05
C GLN A 167 -0.94 -11.95 18.29
N LYS A 168 0.08 -11.09 18.46
CA LYS A 168 0.86 -11.03 19.70
C LYS A 168 0.21 -10.17 20.77
N LEU A 169 -0.83 -9.42 20.43
CA LEU A 169 -1.66 -8.72 21.40
C LEU A 169 -2.47 -9.73 22.24
N PRO A 170 -2.75 -9.42 23.51
CA PRO A 170 -3.62 -10.25 24.36
C PRO A 170 -5.03 -10.26 23.78
N THR A 171 -5.55 -11.43 23.42
CA THR A 171 -6.85 -11.62 22.74
C THR A 171 -7.99 -10.85 23.40
N GLU A 172 -8.22 -11.12 24.69
CA GLU A 172 -9.28 -10.49 25.52
C GLU A 172 -8.80 -9.24 26.27
N GLY A 173 -7.57 -8.77 25.98
CA GLY A 173 -6.99 -7.63 26.65
C GLY A 173 -7.39 -6.31 26.01
N ILE A 174 -7.43 -5.24 26.80
CA ILE A 174 -7.65 -3.88 26.29
C ILE A 174 -6.41 -3.43 25.51
N PHE A 175 -6.61 -2.88 24.32
CA PHE A 175 -5.53 -2.32 23.51
C PHE A 175 -4.98 -1.03 24.13
N ASN A 176 -3.87 -1.14 24.85
CA ASN A 176 -3.19 -0.05 25.53
C ASN A 176 -1.66 -0.22 25.49
N GLU A 177 -0.92 0.70 26.13
CA GLU A 177 0.55 0.64 26.19
C GLU A 177 1.07 -0.68 26.79
N ASN A 178 0.40 -1.25 27.79
CA ASN A 178 0.81 -2.50 28.42
C ASN A 178 0.62 -3.70 27.48
N ALA A 179 -0.52 -3.78 26.78
CA ALA A 179 -0.77 -4.78 25.76
C ALA A 179 0.25 -4.72 24.63
N ILE A 180 0.63 -3.50 24.21
CA ILE A 180 1.70 -3.28 23.22
C ILE A 180 3.05 -3.75 23.75
N LEU A 181 3.41 -3.42 25.00
CA LEU A 181 4.66 -3.88 25.62
C LEU A 181 4.73 -5.41 25.64
N GLN A 182 3.65 -6.07 26.09
CA GLN A 182 3.55 -7.51 26.14
C GLN A 182 3.74 -8.13 24.73
N ALA A 183 3.07 -7.58 23.71
CA ALA A 183 3.23 -8.04 22.34
C ALA A 183 4.69 -7.87 21.83
N LEU A 184 5.37 -6.80 22.22
CA LEU A 184 6.74 -6.50 21.81
C LEU A 184 7.81 -7.31 22.56
N GLN A 185 7.49 -7.90 23.72
CA GLN A 185 8.41 -8.78 24.45
C GLN A 185 8.80 -10.03 23.66
N ALA A 186 7.94 -10.48 22.74
CA ALA A 186 8.22 -11.61 21.85
C ALA A 186 9.35 -11.34 20.84
N TYR A 187 9.81 -10.09 20.71
CA TYR A 187 10.83 -9.69 19.74
C TYR A 187 12.05 -9.10 20.41
N LYS A 188 13.23 -9.56 19.96
CA LYS A 188 14.53 -9.04 20.40
C LYS A 188 14.55 -7.51 20.28
N VAL A 189 14.98 -6.86 21.35
CA VAL A 189 15.25 -5.42 21.39
C VAL A 189 16.21 -5.05 20.24
N ASN A 190 15.97 -3.93 19.56
CA ASN A 190 16.77 -3.44 18.43
C ASN A 190 16.78 -4.33 17.18
N SER A 191 15.80 -5.21 17.04
CA SER A 191 15.63 -5.99 15.82
C SER A 191 14.76 -5.27 14.78
N ARG A 192 15.06 -5.54 13.50
CA ARG A 192 14.21 -5.10 12.39
C ARG A 192 12.77 -5.62 12.53
N THR A 193 12.62 -6.84 13.03
CA THR A 193 11.32 -7.47 13.26
C THR A 193 10.50 -6.72 14.32
N ARG A 194 11.12 -6.28 15.42
CA ARG A 194 10.45 -5.45 16.44
C ARG A 194 9.99 -4.11 15.86
N GLN A 195 10.81 -3.46 15.02
CA GLN A 195 10.39 -2.24 14.33
C GLN A 195 9.20 -2.46 13.39
N GLN A 196 9.19 -3.59 12.67
CA GLN A 196 8.04 -3.97 11.85
C GLN A 196 6.80 -4.16 12.72
N ALA A 197 6.92 -4.87 13.84
CA ALA A 197 5.84 -5.04 14.81
C ALA A 197 5.27 -3.68 15.27
N ILE A 198 6.13 -2.76 15.73
CA ILE A 198 5.75 -1.40 16.12
C ILE A 198 5.02 -0.69 14.98
N SER A 199 5.53 -0.76 13.74
CA SER A 199 4.89 -0.14 12.58
C SER A 199 3.48 -0.69 12.31
N ARG A 200 3.23 -1.98 12.53
CA ARG A 200 1.91 -2.60 12.34
C ARG A 200 0.94 -2.27 13.45
N LEU A 201 1.40 -2.33 14.70
CA LEU A 201 0.62 -1.93 15.87
C LEU A 201 0.25 -0.44 15.82
N LYS A 202 1.15 0.40 15.30
CA LYS A 202 0.88 1.81 15.02
C LYS A 202 -0.17 2.00 13.93
N GLY A 203 -0.14 1.16 12.89
CA GLY A 203 -1.19 1.12 11.87
C GLY A 203 -2.57 0.82 12.46
N LEU A 204 -2.66 -0.20 13.31
CA LEU A 204 -3.88 -0.58 14.02
C LEU A 204 -4.40 0.57 14.90
N ALA A 205 -3.54 1.15 15.74
CA ALA A 205 -3.92 2.25 16.62
C ALA A 205 -4.37 3.50 15.84
N ASN A 206 -3.67 3.85 14.77
CA ASN A 206 -4.01 4.99 13.92
C ASN A 206 -5.37 4.80 13.22
N TYR A 207 -5.66 3.59 12.75
CA TYR A 207 -6.94 3.25 12.14
C TYR A 207 -8.09 3.48 13.13
N HIS A 208 -7.92 3.02 14.36
CA HIS A 208 -8.89 3.16 15.45
C HIS A 208 -8.85 4.51 16.17
N GLY A 209 -7.99 5.44 15.74
CA GLY A 209 -7.84 6.75 16.40
C GLY A 209 -7.28 6.69 17.83
N ILE A 210 -6.69 5.57 18.25
CA ILE A 210 -6.13 5.35 19.59
C ILE A 210 -4.78 6.07 19.69
N LYS A 211 -4.66 6.96 20.67
CA LYS A 211 -3.41 7.69 20.93
C LYS A 211 -2.52 6.88 21.85
N ILE A 212 -1.34 6.54 21.34
CA ILE A 212 -0.29 5.83 22.05
C ILE A 212 0.99 6.67 21.96
N ASN A 213 1.71 6.80 23.07
CA ASN A 213 3.03 7.41 23.05
C ASN A 213 4.06 6.39 22.53
N TRP A 214 4.27 6.40 21.20
CA TRP A 214 5.16 5.46 20.52
C TRP A 214 6.63 5.64 20.86
N ASP A 215 7.05 6.80 21.37
CA ASP A 215 8.45 7.08 21.69
C ASP A 215 8.95 6.20 22.84
N LYS A 216 8.04 5.73 23.70
CA LYS A 216 8.33 4.75 24.77
C LYS A 216 8.74 3.38 24.23
N PHE A 217 8.38 3.04 22.99
CA PHE A 217 8.69 1.76 22.37
C PHE A 217 9.83 1.85 21.35
N GLN A 218 10.19 3.09 20.96
CA GLN A 218 11.33 3.36 20.11
C GLN A 218 12.60 3.25 20.95
N TYR A 219 13.59 2.55 20.43
CA TYR A 219 14.92 2.52 21.02
C TYR A 219 15.84 3.46 20.25
N SER A 220 16.68 4.19 20.98
CA SER A 220 17.60 5.22 20.48
C SER A 220 18.84 4.68 19.77
N GLY A 221 19.15 3.39 19.94
CA GLY A 221 20.24 2.73 19.25
C GLY A 221 19.96 2.58 17.76
N LYS A 222 20.94 2.97 16.93
CA LYS A 222 20.93 2.63 15.50
C LYS A 222 20.73 1.12 15.39
N LEU A 223 19.78 0.70 14.56
CA LEU A 223 19.70 -0.70 14.17
C LEU A 223 21.09 -1.07 13.69
N ALA A 224 21.72 -2.09 14.29
CA ALA A 224 23.04 -2.51 13.85
C ALA A 224 22.92 -2.87 12.37
N SER A 225 23.33 -1.95 11.49
CA SER A 225 23.38 -2.23 10.06
C SER A 225 24.49 -3.26 9.96
N LYS A 226 24.12 -4.52 9.66
CA LYS A 226 25.12 -5.44 9.15
C LYS A 226 25.74 -4.73 7.95
N LYS A 227 26.99 -4.29 8.07
CA LYS A 227 27.73 -3.79 6.92
C LYS A 227 27.64 -4.91 5.88
N ALA A 228 27.09 -4.59 4.71
CA ALA A 228 27.09 -5.56 3.62
C ALA A 228 28.55 -5.91 3.37
N ARG A 229 28.86 -7.21 3.31
CA ARG A 229 30.21 -7.65 2.96
C ARG A 229 30.41 -7.30 1.49
N GLU A 230 31.50 -6.60 1.19
CA GLU A 230 31.95 -6.40 -0.18
C GLU A 230 32.52 -7.74 -0.68
N LEU A 231 32.19 -8.11 -1.92
CA LEU A 231 32.70 -9.31 -2.57
C LEU A 231 33.89 -8.90 -3.45
N SER A 232 34.94 -9.71 -3.48
CA SER A 232 36.02 -9.51 -4.45
C SER A 232 35.56 -9.91 -5.86
N GLU A 233 36.27 -9.46 -6.89
CA GLU A 233 35.97 -9.84 -8.27
C GLU A 233 36.03 -11.37 -8.45
N GLU A 234 37.02 -12.03 -7.85
CA GLU A 234 37.20 -13.48 -7.90
C GLU A 234 36.02 -14.21 -7.26
N GLU A 235 35.50 -13.70 -6.14
CA GLU A 235 34.33 -14.27 -5.47
C GLU A 235 33.06 -14.14 -6.33
N ILE A 236 32.91 -13.03 -7.04
CA ILE A 236 31.77 -12.80 -7.95
C ILE A 236 31.85 -13.76 -9.14
N ILE A 237 33.02 -13.88 -9.76
CA ILE A 237 33.27 -14.77 -10.90
C ILE A 237 33.04 -16.24 -10.49
N ALA A 238 33.61 -16.66 -9.36
CA ALA A 238 33.40 -17.99 -8.82
C ALA A 238 31.93 -18.27 -8.51
N GLY A 239 31.19 -17.28 -7.99
CA GLY A 239 29.75 -17.36 -7.77
C GLY A 239 28.97 -17.65 -9.06
N TRP A 240 29.26 -16.91 -10.14
CA TRP A 240 28.66 -17.13 -11.44
C TRP A 240 29.00 -18.53 -12.02
N GLN A 241 30.27 -18.93 -11.95
CA GLN A 241 30.73 -20.25 -12.41
C GLN A 241 30.04 -21.39 -11.65
N ASN A 242 29.90 -21.26 -10.33
CA ASN A 242 29.18 -22.23 -9.51
C ASN A 242 27.72 -22.40 -9.95
N ILE A 243 27.04 -21.32 -10.35
CA ILE A 243 25.67 -21.41 -10.90
C ILE A 243 25.69 -22.15 -12.25
N LYS A 244 26.60 -21.81 -13.16
CA LYS A 244 26.73 -22.46 -14.48
C LYS A 244 27.09 -23.95 -14.39
N GLN A 245 27.90 -24.33 -13.40
CA GLN A 245 28.37 -25.69 -13.20
C GLN A 245 27.50 -26.52 -12.23
N TYR A 246 26.52 -25.90 -11.58
CA TYR A 246 25.65 -26.59 -10.63
C TYR A 246 24.96 -27.81 -11.26
N GLN A 247 25.27 -28.99 -10.77
CA GLN A 247 24.60 -30.24 -11.15
C GLN A 247 23.75 -30.73 -9.98
N PRO A 248 22.42 -30.82 -10.12
CA PRO A 248 21.58 -31.42 -9.09
C PRO A 248 21.97 -32.88 -8.86
N LYS A 249 21.71 -33.41 -7.65
CA LYS A 249 21.97 -34.82 -7.28
C LYS A 249 21.41 -35.89 -8.24
N ARG A 250 20.48 -35.51 -9.14
CA ARG A 250 19.87 -36.39 -10.16
C ARG A 250 20.44 -36.20 -11.58
N GLY A 251 21.56 -35.49 -11.72
CA GLY A 251 22.33 -35.38 -12.97
C GLY A 251 21.71 -34.54 -14.09
N LYS A 252 20.55 -33.90 -13.88
CA LYS A 252 19.87 -33.09 -14.91
C LYS A 252 20.06 -31.60 -14.64
N LYS A 253 20.59 -30.86 -15.63
CA LYS A 253 20.66 -29.39 -15.63
C LYS A 253 19.28 -28.79 -15.33
N SER A 254 19.21 -27.77 -14.48
CA SER A 254 17.95 -27.06 -14.24
C SER A 254 17.58 -26.23 -15.47
N LYS A 255 16.30 -26.24 -15.89
CA LYS A 255 15.80 -25.41 -17.00
C LYS A 255 15.99 -23.90 -16.79
N TYR A 256 16.19 -23.46 -15.54
CA TYR A 256 16.39 -22.05 -15.19
C TYR A 256 17.84 -21.71 -14.86
N GLN A 257 18.77 -22.65 -15.02
CA GLN A 257 20.16 -22.46 -14.61
C GLN A 257 20.85 -21.34 -15.40
N ASP A 258 20.66 -21.32 -16.73
CA ASP A 258 21.22 -20.27 -17.58
C ASP A 258 20.57 -18.91 -17.29
N LEU A 259 19.26 -18.89 -17.04
CA LEU A 259 18.55 -17.69 -16.60
C LEU A 259 19.10 -17.15 -15.28
N PHE A 260 19.36 -18.00 -14.28
CA PHE A 260 19.91 -17.56 -13.00
C PHE A 260 21.36 -17.09 -13.12
N ALA A 261 22.19 -17.74 -13.95
CA ALA A 261 23.54 -17.28 -14.22
C ALA A 261 23.52 -15.91 -14.93
N TRP A 262 22.64 -15.74 -15.91
CA TRP A 262 22.44 -14.48 -16.63
C TRP A 262 21.95 -13.37 -15.68
N MET A 263 20.94 -13.65 -14.84
CA MET A 263 20.43 -12.71 -13.84
C MET A 263 21.54 -12.31 -12.85
N TYR A 264 22.35 -13.26 -12.39
CA TYR A 264 23.48 -12.99 -11.51
C TYR A 264 24.47 -12.02 -12.16
N GLY A 265 24.84 -12.24 -13.42
CA GLY A 265 25.72 -11.34 -14.15
C GLY A 265 25.11 -9.95 -14.33
N MET A 266 23.82 -9.84 -14.68
CA MET A 266 23.13 -8.54 -14.76
C MET A 266 23.14 -7.79 -13.41
N MET A 267 22.95 -8.50 -12.30
CA MET A 267 23.05 -7.90 -10.97
C MET A 267 24.48 -7.43 -10.66
N ALA A 268 25.49 -8.20 -11.03
CA ALA A 268 26.89 -7.87 -10.80
C ALA A 268 27.33 -6.65 -11.64
N VAL A 269 26.86 -6.55 -12.88
CA VAL A 269 27.28 -5.52 -13.84
C VAL A 269 26.53 -4.18 -13.66
N TYR A 270 25.24 -4.25 -13.34
CA TYR A 270 24.36 -3.06 -13.27
C TYR A 270 23.90 -2.74 -11.84
N GLY A 271 24.26 -3.55 -10.84
CA GLY A 271 23.79 -3.36 -9.47
C GLY A 271 22.27 -3.52 -9.33
N LEU A 272 21.65 -4.29 -10.24
CA LEU A 272 20.20 -4.52 -10.24
C LEU A 272 19.79 -5.38 -9.04
N ARG A 273 18.58 -5.15 -8.55
CA ARG A 273 17.91 -6.10 -7.66
C ARG A 273 17.46 -7.33 -8.46
N ASN A 274 17.37 -8.46 -7.79
CA ASN A 274 16.95 -9.74 -8.39
C ASN A 274 15.68 -9.69 -9.26
N HIS A 275 14.72 -8.83 -8.95
CA HIS A 275 13.48 -8.69 -9.73
C HIS A 275 13.58 -7.60 -10.80
N GLU A 276 14.54 -6.68 -10.71
CA GLU A 276 14.76 -5.64 -11.72
C GLU A 276 15.32 -6.24 -13.02
N THR A 277 16.12 -7.32 -12.92
CA THR A 277 16.63 -8.07 -14.10
C THR A 277 15.51 -8.65 -14.96
N LEU A 278 14.33 -8.92 -14.37
CA LEU A 278 13.16 -9.45 -15.08
C LEU A 278 12.28 -8.35 -15.69
N ASN A 279 12.58 -7.07 -15.39
CA ASN A 279 11.80 -5.91 -15.82
C ASN A 279 12.57 -5.01 -16.79
N ILE A 280 13.65 -5.50 -17.38
CA ILE A 280 14.40 -4.77 -18.42
C ILE A 280 13.58 -4.75 -19.71
N GLN A 281 13.31 -3.56 -20.24
CA GLN A 281 12.39 -3.38 -21.35
C GLN A 281 13.03 -3.51 -22.73
N ASN A 282 14.31 -3.15 -22.84
CA ASN A 282 15.03 -3.17 -24.11
C ASN A 282 15.97 -4.38 -24.21
N LEU A 283 15.57 -5.57 -23.75
CA LEU A 283 16.44 -6.76 -23.79
C LEU A 283 16.72 -7.23 -25.22
N THR A 284 15.67 -7.65 -25.93
CA THR A 284 15.77 -8.24 -27.28
C THR A 284 15.20 -7.33 -28.37
N GLN A 285 14.55 -6.24 -27.99
CA GLN A 285 13.93 -5.29 -28.91
C GLN A 285 14.20 -3.85 -28.45
N PRO A 286 14.27 -2.89 -29.38
CA PRO A 286 14.35 -1.48 -29.02
C PRO A 286 13.15 -1.04 -28.16
N PHE A 287 13.37 -0.10 -27.26
CA PHE A 287 12.34 0.44 -26.38
C PHE A 287 12.27 1.96 -26.48
N LYS A 288 11.07 2.49 -26.73
CA LYS A 288 10.83 3.94 -26.68
C LYS A 288 10.52 4.34 -25.24
N HIS A 289 11.40 5.15 -24.64
CA HIS A 289 11.22 5.69 -23.31
C HIS A 289 9.91 6.50 -23.23
N PRO A 290 9.06 6.31 -22.21
CA PRO A 290 7.72 6.89 -22.16
C PRO A 290 7.70 8.42 -22.06
N THR A 291 8.73 9.03 -21.45
CA THR A 291 8.77 10.47 -21.13
C THR A 291 9.79 11.27 -21.95
N ILE A 292 11.02 10.77 -22.14
CA ILE A 292 12.13 11.56 -22.72
C ILE A 292 12.29 11.41 -24.24
N ASN A 293 11.31 10.84 -24.94
CA ASN A 293 11.31 10.61 -26.41
C ASN A 293 12.62 9.98 -26.96
N LEU A 294 13.29 9.17 -26.14
CA LEU A 294 14.50 8.44 -26.48
C LEU A 294 14.11 7.02 -26.94
N ILE A 295 14.72 6.53 -28.02
CA ILE A 295 14.63 5.13 -28.42
C ILE A 295 15.92 4.45 -27.99
N LEU A 296 15.81 3.50 -27.07
CA LEU A 296 16.91 2.67 -26.64
C LEU A 296 17.01 1.48 -27.59
N PRO A 297 18.18 1.19 -28.17
CA PRO A 297 18.38 -0.04 -28.93
C PRO A 297 18.22 -1.27 -28.02
N ALA A 298 18.02 -2.44 -28.63
CA ALA A 298 18.01 -3.68 -27.87
C ALA A 298 19.37 -3.89 -27.19
N PHE A 299 19.38 -4.55 -26.03
CA PHE A 299 20.58 -4.77 -25.25
C PHE A 299 21.58 -5.68 -25.98
N ASN A 300 21.05 -6.73 -26.62
CA ASN A 300 21.81 -7.64 -27.47
C ASN A 300 22.11 -7.08 -28.87
N ASP A 301 21.71 -5.84 -29.18
CA ASP A 301 22.03 -5.20 -30.46
C ASP A 301 23.52 -4.80 -30.48
N PRO A 302 24.29 -5.16 -31.53
CA PRO A 302 25.67 -4.69 -31.70
C PRO A 302 25.79 -3.17 -31.80
N SER A 303 24.75 -2.47 -32.25
CA SER A 303 24.71 -0.99 -32.29
C SER A 303 24.56 -0.36 -30.91
N ASN A 304 24.13 -1.11 -29.89
CA ASN A 304 24.08 -0.66 -28.50
C ASN A 304 25.46 -0.74 -27.83
N GLN A 305 26.37 0.14 -28.25
CA GLN A 305 27.76 0.15 -27.76
C GLN A 305 27.85 0.44 -26.25
N ASP A 306 27.00 1.34 -25.76
CA ASP A 306 26.95 1.75 -24.36
C ASP A 306 26.21 0.76 -23.46
N LYS A 307 25.63 -0.31 -24.05
CA LYS A 307 24.84 -1.35 -23.39
C LYS A 307 23.83 -0.74 -22.40
N VAL A 308 23.15 0.31 -22.83
CA VAL A 308 22.17 1.00 -21.99
C VAL A 308 20.97 0.10 -21.76
N ILE A 309 20.51 0.01 -20.52
CA ILE A 309 19.28 -0.69 -20.16
C ILE A 309 18.27 0.25 -19.52
N TYR A 310 16.99 -0.06 -19.74
CA TYR A 310 15.88 0.59 -19.05
C TYR A 310 15.07 -0.43 -18.25
N THR A 311 14.90 -0.13 -16.96
CA THR A 311 14.04 -0.91 -16.05
C THR A 311 13.02 0.01 -15.41
N TYR A 312 11.84 -0.51 -15.08
CA TYR A 312 10.87 0.21 -14.27
C TYR A 312 10.43 -0.63 -13.08
N GLY A 313 10.17 0.02 -11.96
CA GLY A 313 9.70 -0.64 -10.74
C GLY A 313 8.94 0.31 -9.82
N LYS A 314 8.52 -0.23 -8.66
CA LYS A 314 7.78 0.54 -7.64
C LYS A 314 8.54 1.77 -7.15
N THR A 315 9.86 1.75 -7.23
CA THR A 315 10.74 2.83 -6.77
C THR A 315 11.08 3.86 -7.86
N GLY A 316 10.46 3.76 -9.04
CA GLY A 316 10.72 4.64 -10.19
C GLY A 316 11.30 3.89 -11.39
N ASP A 317 11.46 4.63 -12.47
CA ASP A 317 12.20 4.25 -13.66
C ASP A 317 13.71 4.38 -13.44
N ARG A 318 14.48 3.52 -14.10
CA ARG A 318 15.94 3.54 -14.10
C ARG A 318 16.42 3.42 -15.53
N LEU A 319 17.03 4.50 -16.01
CA LEU A 319 17.87 4.47 -17.20
C LEU A 319 19.32 4.28 -16.73
N GLN A 320 19.94 3.17 -17.09
CA GLN A 320 21.29 2.85 -16.66
C GLN A 320 22.18 2.73 -17.88
N ALA A 321 23.02 3.74 -18.08
CA ALA A 321 24.02 3.78 -19.13
C ALA A 321 25.35 3.24 -18.59
N LEU A 322 26.14 2.61 -19.47
CA LEU A 322 27.51 2.15 -19.25
C LEU A 322 27.67 1.16 -18.07
N PRO A 323 27.67 -0.16 -18.34
CA PRO A 323 27.99 -1.16 -17.33
C PRO A 323 29.41 -0.97 -16.78
N TYR A 324 29.58 -1.17 -15.47
CA TYR A 324 30.92 -1.20 -14.87
C TYR A 324 31.15 -2.56 -14.18
N PRO A 325 32.18 -3.32 -14.59
CA PRO A 325 33.05 -3.16 -15.77
C PRO A 325 32.43 -3.68 -17.09
N LEU A 326 32.68 -3.01 -18.22
CA LEU A 326 32.19 -3.46 -19.54
C LEU A 326 32.64 -4.88 -19.93
N ALA A 327 33.86 -5.27 -19.49
CA ALA A 327 34.40 -6.61 -19.72
C ALA A 327 33.50 -7.72 -19.14
N TRP A 328 32.72 -7.41 -18.09
CA TRP A 328 31.84 -8.38 -17.45
C TRP A 328 30.62 -8.75 -18.29
N ILE A 329 30.24 -7.92 -19.28
CA ILE A 329 29.21 -8.26 -20.26
C ILE A 329 29.58 -9.53 -21.02
N LYS A 330 30.84 -9.60 -21.48
CA LYS A 330 31.37 -10.77 -22.19
C LYS A 330 31.61 -11.93 -21.23
N LEU A 331 32.22 -11.66 -20.07
CA LEU A 331 32.55 -12.67 -19.07
C LEU A 331 31.31 -13.45 -18.61
N PHE A 332 30.19 -12.77 -18.38
CA PHE A 332 28.95 -13.38 -17.94
C PHE A 332 27.99 -13.74 -19.08
N GLU A 333 28.44 -13.63 -20.33
CA GLU A 333 27.66 -13.98 -21.53
C GLU A 333 26.32 -13.23 -21.61
N LEU A 334 26.27 -11.96 -21.17
CA LEU A 334 25.00 -11.25 -20.97
C LEU A 334 24.23 -10.98 -22.27
N GLU A 335 24.92 -10.94 -23.40
CA GLU A 335 24.29 -10.79 -24.72
C GLU A 335 23.51 -12.05 -25.16
N ASN A 336 23.82 -13.21 -24.56
CA ASN A 336 23.10 -14.46 -24.78
C ASN A 336 21.89 -14.55 -23.85
N ILE A 337 20.82 -13.84 -24.21
CA ILE A 337 19.58 -13.80 -23.42
C ILE A 337 18.88 -15.18 -23.48
N PRO A 338 18.73 -15.89 -22.35
CA PRO A 338 18.25 -17.28 -22.31
C PRO A 338 16.74 -17.46 -22.39
#